data_AF-U6DLF7-F1
#
_entry.id   AF-U6DLF7-F1
#
_cell.length_a   1.000
_cell.length_b   1.000
_cell.length_c   1.000
_cell.angle_alpha   90.00
_cell.angle_beta   90.00
_cell.angle_gamma   90.00
#
_symmetry.space_group_name_H-M   'P 1'
#
loop_
_entity.id
_entity.type
_entity.pdbx_description
1 polymer ?
#
loop_
_entity_poly.entity_id
_entity_poly.type
_entity_poly.pdbx_seq_one_letter_code
_entity_poly.pdbx_strand_id
1 'polypeptide(L)'
;PHHAAEDGIGAAVTEQELLALDTIRPEHVLRLSRVTENYLCKPEDNIYSIDFTRFKIRDLETGTVLFEIAKPCVSDQEEEEDDEGRDVDISAGRFVRYQFTPAFLRLRTVGATVEFTVGD
;
A
#
# COMPACT_ATOMS: atom_id res chain seq x y z
N PRO A 1 14.61 -27.74 -34.48
CA PRO A 1 13.95 -27.67 -33.16
C PRO A 1 13.59 -26.22 -32.84
N HIS A 2 12.40 -25.80 -33.28
CA HIS A 2 11.87 -24.48 -32.94
C HIS A 2 11.43 -24.51 -31.48
N HIS A 3 12.20 -23.85 -30.61
CA HIS A 3 11.68 -23.40 -29.31
C HIS A 3 10.69 -22.28 -29.62
N ALA A 4 9.41 -22.64 -29.75
CA ALA A 4 8.35 -21.67 -29.57
C ALA A 4 8.40 -21.26 -28.10
N ALA A 5 8.79 -20.02 -27.84
CA ALA A 5 8.43 -19.37 -26.59
C ALA A 5 6.91 -19.30 -26.59
N GLU A 6 6.27 -20.09 -25.73
CA GLU A 6 4.89 -19.83 -25.33
C GLU A 6 4.90 -18.47 -24.64
N ASP A 7 4.59 -17.43 -25.42
CA ASP A 7 4.32 -16.09 -24.94
C ASP A 7 2.97 -16.14 -24.23
N GLY A 8 2.97 -16.73 -23.04
CA GLY A 8 1.84 -16.89 -22.14
C GLY A 8 1.47 -15.58 -21.46
N ILE A 9 1.43 -14.47 -22.21
CA ILE A 9 0.77 -13.25 -21.76
C ILE A 9 -0.73 -13.50 -21.95
N GLY A 10 -1.30 -14.31 -21.03
CA GLY A 10 -2.74 -14.38 -20.87
C GLY A 10 -3.28 -12.96 -20.76
N ALA A 11 -4.37 -12.66 -21.46
CA ALA A 11 -4.94 -11.32 -21.58
C ALA A 11 -4.87 -10.55 -20.25
N ALA A 12 -4.49 -9.27 -20.28
CA ALA A 12 -4.44 -8.45 -19.09
C ALA A 12 -5.78 -8.51 -18.36
N VAL A 13 -5.75 -8.80 -17.05
CA VAL A 13 -6.97 -8.84 -16.23
C VAL A 13 -7.46 -7.42 -15.97
N THR A 14 -8.77 -7.24 -16.00
CA THR A 14 -9.44 -5.97 -15.67
C THR A 14 -9.77 -5.92 -14.18
N GLU A 15 -9.85 -4.71 -13.62
CA GLU A 15 -10.31 -4.52 -12.25
C GLU A 15 -11.72 -5.10 -12.01
N GLN A 16 -12.62 -4.95 -12.98
CA GLN A 16 -13.99 -5.47 -12.88
C GLN A 16 -14.02 -7.01 -12.74
N GLU A 17 -13.14 -7.71 -13.43
CA GLU A 17 -12.99 -9.16 -13.29
C GLU A 17 -12.47 -9.54 -11.91
N LEU A 18 -11.55 -8.76 -11.33
CA LEU A 18 -11.03 -8.99 -9.98
C LEU A 18 -12.10 -8.73 -8.91
N LEU A 19 -12.87 -7.66 -9.05
CA LEU A 19 -13.96 -7.31 -8.14
C LEU A 19 -15.12 -8.32 -8.19
N ALA A 20 -15.23 -9.12 -9.26
CA ALA A 20 -16.21 -10.19 -9.36
C ALA A 20 -15.78 -11.50 -8.68
N LEU A 21 -14.53 -11.59 -8.19
CA LEU A 21 -14.03 -12.77 -7.48
C LEU A 21 -14.39 -12.70 -5.99
N ASP A 22 -14.75 -13.85 -5.42
CA ASP A 22 -14.96 -13.97 -3.97
C ASP A 22 -13.65 -13.80 -3.16
N THR A 23 -12.51 -14.14 -3.76
CA THR A 23 -11.20 -14.03 -3.12
C THR A 23 -10.13 -13.68 -4.14
N ILE A 24 -9.39 -12.61 -3.87
CA ILE A 24 -8.27 -12.17 -4.69
C ILE A 24 -6.99 -12.80 -4.15
N ARG A 25 -6.20 -13.39 -5.05
CA ARG A 25 -4.95 -14.10 -4.76
C ARG A 25 -3.78 -13.42 -5.47
N PRO A 26 -2.52 -13.69 -5.07
CA PRO A 26 -1.34 -13.07 -5.68
C PRO A 26 -1.31 -13.21 -7.22
N GLU A 27 -1.63 -14.39 -7.74
CA GLU A 27 -1.66 -14.68 -9.18
C GLU A 27 -2.67 -13.82 -9.97
N HIS A 28 -3.74 -13.35 -9.32
CA HIS A 28 -4.74 -12.51 -9.97
C HIS A 28 -4.19 -11.10 -10.21
N VAL A 29 -3.49 -10.51 -9.23
CA VAL A 29 -3.00 -9.12 -9.32
C VAL A 29 -1.71 -8.97 -10.12
N LEU A 30 -0.91 -10.03 -10.26
CA LEU A 30 0.33 -10.03 -11.05
C LEU A 30 0.09 -9.74 -12.56
N ARG A 31 -1.15 -9.87 -13.03
CA ARG A 31 -1.54 -9.65 -14.43
C ARG A 31 -2.12 -8.25 -14.69
N LEU A 32 -2.19 -7.38 -13.69
CA LEU A 32 -2.66 -6.01 -13.85
C LEU A 32 -1.65 -5.21 -14.68
N SER A 33 -2.12 -4.54 -15.73
CA SER A 33 -1.29 -3.69 -16.59
C SER A 33 -1.41 -2.20 -16.26
N ARG A 34 -2.19 -1.84 -15.24
CA ARG A 34 -2.50 -0.47 -14.82
C ARG A 34 -2.91 -0.44 -13.34
N VAL A 35 -2.87 0.75 -12.73
CA VAL A 35 -3.42 0.99 -11.39
C VAL A 35 -4.92 0.74 -11.36
N THR A 36 -5.45 0.30 -10.22
CA THR A 36 -6.90 0.19 -10.00
C THR A 36 -7.50 1.55 -9.64
N GLU A 37 -8.74 1.77 -10.04
CA GLU A 37 -9.51 2.96 -9.68
C GLU A 37 -10.10 2.85 -8.28
N ASN A 38 -10.40 1.63 -7.82
CA ASN A 38 -10.94 1.35 -6.50
C ASN A 38 -10.06 0.39 -5.69
N TYR A 39 -10.35 0.30 -4.38
CA TYR A 39 -9.77 -0.73 -3.53
C TYR A 39 -10.36 -2.09 -3.84
N LEU A 40 -9.50 -3.11 -3.92
CA LEU A 40 -9.86 -4.49 -4.21
C LEU A 40 -10.36 -5.27 -2.98
N CYS A 41 -10.33 -4.66 -1.79
CA CYS A 41 -10.84 -5.23 -0.55
C CYS A 41 -11.43 -4.14 0.35
N LYS A 42 -12.29 -4.58 1.27
CA LYS A 42 -12.87 -3.71 2.29
C LYS A 42 -11.96 -3.69 3.54
N PRO A 43 -12.01 -2.63 4.37
CA PRO A 43 -11.23 -2.61 5.60
C PRO A 43 -11.51 -3.79 6.54
N GLU A 44 -12.75 -4.30 6.54
CA GLU A 44 -13.18 -5.42 7.39
C GLU A 44 -12.50 -6.75 7.00
N ASP A 45 -11.93 -6.83 5.80
CA ASP A 45 -11.17 -8.00 5.35
C ASP A 45 -9.81 -8.12 6.08
N ASN A 46 -9.37 -7.07 6.79
CA ASN A 46 -8.19 -7.10 7.67
C ASN A 46 -8.49 -7.81 8.99
N ILE A 47 -8.84 -9.10 8.91
CA ILE A 47 -9.22 -9.93 10.06
C ILE A 47 -8.09 -10.17 11.08
N TYR A 48 -6.84 -9.85 10.71
CA TYR A 48 -5.68 -9.96 11.59
C TYR A 48 -5.33 -8.63 12.27
N SER A 49 -6.11 -7.58 12.01
CA SER A 49 -5.87 -6.22 12.49
C SER A 49 -4.42 -5.79 12.30
N ILE A 50 -3.85 -6.06 11.11
CA ILE A 50 -2.52 -5.60 10.75
C ILE A 50 -2.55 -4.08 10.69
N ASP A 51 -1.72 -3.42 11.50
CA ASP A 51 -1.68 -1.97 11.53
C ASP A 51 -0.27 -1.41 11.39
N PHE A 52 -0.03 -0.62 10.34
CA PHE A 52 1.26 0.00 10.08
C PHE A 52 1.46 1.22 10.97
N THR A 53 2.43 1.17 11.88
CA THR A 53 2.68 2.22 12.87
C THR A 53 3.82 3.16 12.46
N ARG A 54 4.78 2.67 11.66
CA ARG A 54 5.89 3.49 11.17
C ARG A 54 6.37 3.03 9.80
N PHE A 55 6.72 4.00 8.96
CA PHE A 55 7.33 3.75 7.68
C PHE A 55 8.49 4.72 7.43
N LYS A 56 9.61 4.19 6.92
CA LYS A 56 10.83 4.95 6.67
C LYS A 56 11.48 4.52 5.36
N ILE A 57 11.89 5.50 4.55
CA ILE A 57 12.71 5.30 3.35
C ILE A 57 14.06 5.97 3.55
N ARG A 58 15.14 5.24 3.27
CA ARG A 58 16.53 5.74 3.34
C ARG A 58 17.27 5.43 2.04
N ASP A 59 18.10 6.36 1.58
CA ASP A 59 19.13 6.08 0.59
C ASP A 59 20.24 5.21 1.22
N LEU A 60 20.50 4.03 0.66
CA LEU A 60 21.49 3.11 1.21
C LEU A 60 22.94 3.48 0.86
N GLU A 61 23.18 4.36 -0.12
CA GLU A 61 24.53 4.81 -0.46
C GLU A 61 25.02 5.88 0.53
N THR A 62 24.18 6.86 0.83
CA THR A 62 24.54 7.99 1.71
C THR A 62 24.05 7.83 3.14
N GLY A 63 23.09 6.93 3.38
CA GLY A 63 22.37 6.84 4.63
C GLY A 63 21.34 7.96 4.84
N THR A 64 21.06 8.81 3.86
CA THR A 64 20.10 9.92 4.02
C THR A 64 18.67 9.40 4.18
N VAL A 65 17.94 9.89 5.18
CA VAL A 65 16.51 9.59 5.34
C VAL A 65 15.72 10.47 4.38
N LEU A 66 15.00 9.84 3.45
CA LEU A 66 14.26 10.51 2.39
C LEU A 66 12.82 10.76 2.78
N PHE A 67 12.26 9.87 3.59
CA PHE A 67 10.90 9.95 4.10
C PHE A 67 10.79 9.18 5.40
N GLU A 68 10.02 9.72 6.34
CA GLU A 68 9.67 9.03 7.58
C GLU A 68 8.30 9.52 8.06
N ILE A 69 7.42 8.57 8.39
CA ILE A 69 6.13 8.84 9.00
C ILE A 69 5.91 7.82 10.12
N ALA A 70 5.37 8.29 11.23
CA ALA A 70 4.87 7.46 12.32
C ALA A 70 3.41 7.86 12.57
N LYS A 71 2.57 6.88 12.90
CA LYS A 71 1.24 7.18 13.43
C LYS A 71 1.41 7.94 14.76
N PRO A 72 0.58 8.97 15.01
CA PRO A 72 0.54 9.59 16.33
C PRO A 72 0.21 8.53 17.40
N CYS A 73 0.78 8.65 18.59
CA CYS A 73 0.41 7.79 19.70
C CYS A 73 -1.03 8.08 20.11
N VAL A 74 -1.82 7.04 20.43
CA VAL A 74 -3.23 7.19 20.88
C VAL A 74 -3.38 8.10 22.10
N SER A 75 -2.34 8.24 22.93
CA SER A 75 -2.32 9.15 24.08
C SER A 75 -2.32 10.64 23.70
N ASP A 76 -1.99 10.99 22.44
CA ASP A 76 -2.03 12.38 21.96
C ASP A 76 -3.41 12.74 21.36
N GLN A 77 -4.36 11.79 21.32
CA GLN A 77 -5.70 11.98 20.74
C GLN A 77 -6.81 12.24 21.78
N GLU A 78 -6.51 12.08 23.08
CA GLU A 78 -7.50 12.31 24.17
C GLU A 78 -7.89 13.80 24.33
N GLU A 79 -7.27 14.74 23.60
CA GLU A 79 -7.62 16.17 23.65
C GLU A 79 -8.55 16.65 22.51
N GLU A 80 -8.90 15.81 21.52
CA GLU A 80 -9.70 16.23 20.34
C GLU A 80 -10.92 15.35 20.02
N GLU A 81 -11.45 14.56 20.96
CA GLU A 81 -12.71 13.84 20.77
C GLU A 81 -13.91 14.68 21.25
N ASP A 82 -14.27 15.69 20.44
CA ASP A 82 -15.56 16.41 20.54
C ASP A 82 -15.97 16.90 19.13
N ASP A 83 -16.15 15.99 18.16
CA ASP A 83 -16.81 16.28 16.87
C ASP A 83 -17.60 15.05 16.39
N GLU A 84 -18.77 14.80 17.01
CA GLU A 84 -19.79 13.81 16.63
C GLU A 84 -20.43 14.08 15.24
N GLY A 85 -19.68 14.00 14.14
CA GLY A 85 -20.34 14.28 12.85
C GLY A 85 -19.58 14.08 11.55
N ARG A 86 -18.35 13.54 11.55
CA ARG A 86 -17.67 13.26 10.28
C ARG A 86 -17.94 11.83 9.86
N ASP A 87 -18.54 11.69 8.68
CA ASP A 87 -18.47 10.51 7.83
C ASP A 87 -17.04 9.96 7.94
N VAL A 88 -16.84 8.89 8.73
CA VAL A 88 -15.52 8.30 8.94
C VAL A 88 -15.18 7.67 7.62
N ASP A 89 -14.38 8.38 6.81
CA ASP A 89 -13.96 7.90 5.50
C ASP A 89 -13.38 6.49 5.68
N ILE A 90 -14.10 5.50 5.15
CA ILE A 90 -13.75 4.07 5.21
C ILE A 90 -12.40 3.83 4.48
N SER A 91 -11.90 4.81 3.72
CA SER A 91 -10.57 4.82 3.12
C SER A 91 -9.52 5.66 3.85
N ALA A 92 -9.88 6.34 4.94
CA ALA A 92 -8.98 7.14 5.77
C ALA A 92 -7.75 6.31 6.17
N GLY A 93 -6.57 6.77 5.78
CA GLY A 93 -5.29 6.12 6.07
C GLY A 93 -4.80 5.09 5.05
N ARG A 94 -5.59 4.71 4.04
CA ARG A 94 -5.13 3.80 2.95
C ARG A 94 -4.47 4.51 1.77
N PHE A 95 -4.55 5.84 1.72
CA PHE A 95 -3.93 6.67 0.67
C PHE A 95 -2.83 7.56 1.25
N VAL A 96 -1.66 7.57 0.60
CA VAL A 96 -0.51 8.42 0.97
C VAL A 96 0.01 9.15 -0.27
N ARG A 97 0.21 10.46 -0.15
CA ARG A 97 0.82 11.29 -1.20
C ARG A 97 2.25 11.68 -0.83
N TYR A 98 3.22 11.09 -1.52
CA TYR A 98 4.63 11.41 -1.35
C TYR A 98 5.01 12.69 -2.10
N GLN A 99 5.89 13.49 -1.49
CA GLN A 99 6.52 14.65 -2.12
C GLN A 99 8.03 14.41 -2.17
N PHE A 100 8.53 13.96 -3.31
CA PHE A 100 9.96 13.71 -3.51
C PHE A 100 10.60 14.77 -4.40
N THR A 101 11.89 14.99 -4.22
CA THR A 101 12.69 15.81 -5.11
C THR A 101 13.07 15.01 -6.36
N PRO A 102 13.42 15.66 -7.50
CA PRO A 102 13.90 14.97 -8.68
C PRO A 102 15.16 14.11 -8.46
N ALA A 103 15.91 14.34 -7.38
CA ALA A 103 17.05 13.53 -7.01
C ALA A 103 16.66 12.09 -6.65
N PHE A 104 15.43 11.87 -6.14
CA PHE A 104 14.93 10.55 -5.77
C PHE A 104 14.97 9.55 -6.93
N LEU A 105 14.66 10.00 -8.16
CA LEU A 105 14.66 9.16 -9.37
C LEU A 105 16.06 8.71 -9.80
N ARG A 106 17.12 9.28 -9.21
CA ARG A 106 18.52 8.95 -9.54
C ARG A 106 19.18 8.06 -8.48
N LEU A 107 18.46 7.72 -7.41
CA LEU A 107 18.98 6.85 -6.37
C LEU A 107 19.18 5.44 -6.90
N ARG A 108 20.31 4.82 -6.55
CA ARG A 108 20.60 3.45 -6.96
C ARG A 108 19.84 2.42 -6.14
N THR A 109 19.86 2.58 -4.81
CA THR A 109 19.25 1.63 -3.88
C THR A 109 18.63 2.36 -2.71
N VAL A 110 17.37 2.08 -2.43
CA VAL A 110 16.67 2.55 -1.24
C VAL A 110 16.36 1.39 -0.30
N GLY A 111 16.42 1.67 1.00
CA GLY A 111 15.95 0.78 2.06
C GLY A 111 14.60 1.27 2.57
N ALA A 112 13.64 0.36 2.68
CA ALA A 112 12.35 0.60 3.29
C ALA A 112 12.28 -0.16 4.62
N THR A 113 11.94 0.53 5.71
CA THR A 113 11.69 -0.07 7.02
C THR A 113 10.25 0.20 7.40
N VAL A 114 9.56 -0.86 7.84
CA VAL A 114 8.16 -0.84 8.23
C VAL A 114 8.06 -1.40 9.65
N GLU A 115 7.33 -0.72 10.52
CA GLU A 115 6.88 -1.25 11.81
C GLU A 115 5.36 -1.41 11.74
N PHE A 116 4.87 -2.52 12.27
CA PHE A 116 3.45 -2.82 12.30
C PHE A 116 3.11 -3.66 13.54
N THR A 117 1.87 -3.54 13.98
CA THR A 117 1.26 -4.43 14.97
C THR A 117 0.35 -5.43 14.27
N VAL A 118 0.06 -6.51 14.98
CA VAL A 118 -0.93 -7.53 14.60
C VAL A 118 -1.90 -7.64 15.77
N GLY A 119 -3.19 -7.77 15.47
CA GLY A 119 -4.20 -8.05 16.49
C GLY A 119 -4.07 -9.44 17.08
N ASP A 120 -4.97 -9.75 18.01
CA ASP A 120 -5.08 -11.06 18.65
C ASP A 120 -5.65 -12.14 17.72
#